data_AF-A0A2U8FES1-F1
#
_entry.id   AF-A0A2U8FES1-F1
#
_cell.length_a   1.000
_cell.length_b   1.000
_cell.length_c   1.000
_cell.angle_alpha   90.00
_cell.angle_beta   90.00
_cell.angle_gamma   90.00
#
_symmetry.space_group_name_H-M   'P 1'
#
loop_
_entity.id
_entity.type
_entity.pdbx_description
1 polymer ?
#
loop_
_entity_poly.entity_id
_entity_poly.type
_entity_poly.pdbx_seq_one_letter_code
_entity_poly.pdbx_strand_id
1 'polypeptide(L)' 'MEDFSYKLIMFGFSALCEDLEEVKRRLSLYPKERYELENSDECFLIDLNTKEQFPIILENGRFVIKFDK' A
#
# COMPACT_ATOMS: atom_id res chain seq x y z
N MET A 1 -14.24 1.25 18.60
CA MET A 1 -12.87 1.66 18.24
C MET A 1 -12.63 1.01 16.90
N GLU A 2 -12.38 1.78 15.85
CA GLU A 2 -11.98 1.20 14.56
C GLU A 2 -10.60 0.56 14.77
N ASP A 3 -10.54 -0.77 14.71
CA ASP A 3 -9.29 -1.53 14.81
C ASP A 3 -8.64 -1.55 13.42
N PHE A 4 -7.71 -0.62 13.20
CA PHE A 4 -6.94 -0.57 11.96
C PHE A 4 -5.90 -1.71 11.96
N SER A 5 -6.02 -2.62 10.99
CA SER A 5 -5.07 -3.72 10.85
C SER A 5 -3.86 -3.34 9.99
N TYR A 6 -3.98 -2.33 9.12
CA TYR A 6 -2.93 -1.99 8.17
C TYR A 6 -2.69 -0.48 8.07
N LYS A 7 -1.45 -0.12 7.74
CA LYS A 7 -1.04 1.24 7.36
C LYS A 7 -0.45 1.21 5.96
N LEU A 8 -1.16 1.79 5.00
CA LEU A 8 -0.75 1.92 3.62
C LEU A 8 0.08 3.19 3.44
N ILE A 9 1.30 3.07 2.90
CA ILE A 9 2.18 4.18 2.52
C ILE A 9 2.29 4.20 1.00
N MET A 10 1.94 5.34 0.39
CA MET A 10 2.03 5.55 -1.06
C MET A 10 2.49 7.00 -1.31
N PHE A 11 3.60 7.19 -2.03
CA PHE A 11 4.07 8.52 -2.46
C PHE A 11 4.21 9.53 -1.30
N GLY A 12 4.75 9.10 -0.16
CA GLY A 12 4.88 9.93 1.05
C GLY A 12 3.58 10.19 1.82
N PHE A 13 2.43 9.68 1.34
CA PHE A 13 1.16 9.72 2.07
C PHE A 13 0.92 8.43 2.84
N SER A 14 0.33 8.55 4.03
CA SER A 14 -0.06 7.40 4.85
C SER A 14 -1.56 7.33 5.08
N ALA A 15 -2.14 6.13 4.97
CA ALA A 15 -3.53 5.85 5.25
C ALA A 15 -3.66 4.65 6.20
N LEU A 16 -4.47 4.77 7.25
CA LEU A 16 -4.87 3.63 8.07
C LEU A 16 -6.03 2.91 7.39
N CYS A 17 -5.97 1.58 7.37
CA CYS A 17 -6.97 0.71 6.75
C CYS A 17 -7.42 -0.35 7.76
N GLU A 18 -8.73 -0.60 7.81
CA GLU A 18 -9.35 -1.60 8.69
C GLU A 18 -8.87 -3.01 8.31
N ASP A 19 -8.84 -3.31 7.00
CA ASP A 19 -8.52 -4.61 6.44
C ASP A 19 -7.89 -4.54 5.04
N LEU A 20 -7.50 -5.70 4.49
CA LEU A 20 -6.88 -5.82 3.17
C LEU A 20 -7.81 -5.46 2.01
N GLU A 21 -9.13 -5.59 2.14
CA GLU A 21 -10.08 -5.16 1.11
C GLU A 21 -10.06 -3.64 0.98
N GLU A 22 -10.03 -2.92 2.10
CA GLU A 22 -9.90 -1.46 2.08
C GLU A 22 -8.58 -1.04 1.44
N VAL A 23 -7.47 -1.69 1.78
CA VAL A 23 -6.16 -1.47 1.14
C VAL A 23 -6.28 -1.62 -0.38
N LYS A 24 -6.86 -2.72 -0.86
CA LYS A 24 -7.04 -2.96 -2.31
C LYS A 24 -7.91 -1.91 -2.98
N ARG A 25 -8.99 -1.47 -2.33
CA ARG A 25 -9.85 -0.39 -2.85
C ARG A 25 -9.06 0.90 -3.01
N ARG A 26 -8.28 1.30 -1.99
CA ARG A 26 -7.43 2.50 -2.05
C ARG A 26 -6.37 2.38 -3.13
N LEU A 27 -5.69 1.23 -3.23
CA LEU A 27 -4.71 0.95 -4.29
C LEU A 27 -5.28 1.16 -5.70
N SER A 28 -6.54 0.78 -5.94
CA SER A 28 -7.19 1.00 -7.24
C SER A 28 -7.47 2.48 -7.56
N LEU A 29 -7.45 3.37 -6.57
CA LEU A 29 -7.71 4.80 -6.74
C LEU A 29 -6.44 5.62 -6.96
N TYR A 30 -5.28 5.09 -6.56
CA TYR A 30 -4.03 5.84 -6.70
C TYR A 30 -3.65 6.04 -8.18
N PRO A 31 -3.18 7.23 -8.55
CA PRO A 31 -2.77 7.52 -9.92
C PRO A 31 -1.47 6.78 -10.25
N LYS A 32 -1.57 5.78 -11.15
CA LYS A 32 -0.43 5.03 -11.66
C LYS A 32 0.63 5.91 -12.34
N GLU A 33 0.22 7.01 -12.96
CA GLU A 33 1.12 7.97 -13.62
C GLU A 33 2.13 8.60 -12.65
N ARG A 34 1.78 8.70 -11.35
CA ARG A 34 2.73 9.18 -10.34
C ARG A 34 3.81 8.17 -9.99
N TYR A 35 3.56 6.88 -10.18
CA TYR A 35 4.53 5.83 -9.85
C TYR A 35 5.74 5.81 -10.80
N GLU A 36 5.55 6.22 -12.05
CA GLU A 36 6.65 6.34 -13.02
C GLU A 36 7.42 7.65 -12.88
N LEU A 37 6.83 8.67 -12.23
CA LEU A 37 7.39 10.02 -12.09
C LEU A 37 8.06 10.26 -10.72
N GLU A 38 7.51 9.71 -9.64
CA GLU A 38 8.05 9.82 -8.28
C GLU A 38 8.64 8.47 -7.87
N ASN A 39 9.92 8.47 -7.46
CA ASN A 39 10.71 7.29 -7.10
C ASN A 39 9.90 6.24 -6.33
N SER A 40 9.81 5.03 -6.89
CA SER A 40 9.02 3.90 -6.39
C SER A 40 9.40 3.37 -5.00
N ASP A 41 10.44 3.92 -4.37
CA ASP A 41 11.00 3.49 -3.08
C ASP A 41 10.06 3.76 -1.88
N GLU A 42 9.02 4.57 -2.05
CA GLU A 42 8.14 5.02 -0.96
C GLU A 42 6.74 4.37 -0.96
N CYS A 43 6.58 3.20 -1.59
CA CYS A 43 5.29 2.49 -1.64
C CYS A 43 5.36 1.14 -0.90
N PHE A 44 4.70 1.05 0.25
CA PHE A 44 4.65 -0.17 1.07
C PHE A 44 3.44 -0.22 1.99
N LEU A 45 3.03 -1.44 2.35
CA LEU A 45 2.00 -1.72 3.34
C LEU A 45 2.67 -2.15 4.65
N ILE A 46 2.20 -1.65 5.78
CA ILE A 46 2.62 -2.13 7.10
C ILE A 46 1.45 -2.86 7.74
N ASP A 47 1.66 -4.09 8.17
CA ASP A 47 0.72 -4.78 9.07
C ASP A 47 0.92 -4.26 10.49
N LEU A 48 -0.15 -3.71 11.09
CA LEU A 48 -0.07 -3.09 12.41
C LEU A 48 -0.08 -4.12 13.54
N ASN A 49 -0.50 -5.35 13.27
CA ASN A 49 -0.50 -6.46 14.23
C ASN A 49 0.89 -7.10 14.30
N THR A 50 1.50 -7.42 13.15
CA THR A 50 2.81 -8.09 13.10
C THR A 50 4.00 -7.12 13.00
N LYS A 51 3.74 -5.85 12.67
CA LYS A 51 4.75 -4.82 12.35
C LYS A 51 5.59 -5.16 11.11
N GLU A 52 5.13 -6.10 10.28
CA GLU A 52 5.79 -6.45 9.03
C GLU A 52 5.50 -5.40 7.96
N GLN A 53 6.49 -5.19 7.09
CA GLN A 53 6.39 -4.27 5.97
C GLN A 53 6.43 -5.06 4.65
N PHE A 54 5.47 -4.80 3.78
CA PHE A 54 5.31 -5.44 2.49
C PHE A 54 5.46 -4.39 1.37
N PRO A 55 6.45 -4.53 0.48
CA PRO A 55 6.63 -3.59 -0.61
C PRO A 55 5.46 -3.63 -1.59
N ILE A 56 5.12 -2.48 -2.17
CA ILE A 56 4.06 -2.35 -3.18
C ILE A 56 4.72 -1.98 -4.50
N ILE A 57 4.47 -2.81 -5.52
CA ILE A 57 4.98 -2.57 -6.87
C ILE A 57 3.86 -2.32 -7.86
N LEU A 58 4.15 -1.57 -8.92
CA LEU A 58 3.25 -1.48 -10.07
C LEU A 58 3.54 -2.62 -11.05
N GLU A 59 2.62 -3.57 -11.16
CA GLU A 59 2.72 -4.72 -12.07
C GLU A 59 1.52 -4.69 -13.03
N ASN A 60 1.78 -4.72 -14.34
CA ASN A 60 0.73 -4.66 -15.38
C ASN A 60 -0.27 -3.48 -15.20
N GLY A 61 0.22 -2.33 -14.73
CA GLY A 61 -0.60 -1.14 -14.51
C GLY A 61 -1.50 -1.20 -13.28
N ARG A 62 -1.25 -2.12 -12.34
CA ARG A 62 -1.96 -2.24 -11.05
C ARG A 62 -0.96 -2.29 -9.91
N PHE A 63 -1.29 -1.66 -8.79
CA PHE A 63 -0.49 -1.78 -7.58
C PHE A 63 -0.72 -3.15 -6.93
N VAL A 64 0.38 -3.86 -6.67
CA VAL A 64 0.39 -5.21 -6.10
C VAL A 64 1.28 -5.20 -4.88
N ILE A 65 0.75 -5.68 -3.76
CA ILE A 65 1.50 -5.89 -2.52
C ILE A 65 2.28 -7.19 -2.65
N LYS A 66 3.60 -7.14 -2.44
CA LYS A 66 4.45 -8.33 -2.39
C LYS A 66 4.54 -8.81 -0.95
N PHE A 67 3.77 -9.85 -0.64
CA PHE A 67 3.93 -10.66 0.56
C PHE A 67 5.08 -11.65 0.29
N ASP A 68 6.31 -11.16 0.21
CA ASP A 68 7.46 -12.07 0.11
C ASP A 68 7.59 -12.84 1.44
N LYS A 69 7.97 -14.12 1.36
CA LYS A 69 7.86 -15.10 2.45
C LYS A 69 9.25 -15.55 2.90
#